data_AF-A0A957EHB1-F1
#
_entry.id   AF-A0A957EHB1-F1
#
_cell.length_a   1.000
_cell.length_b   1.000
_cell.length_c   1.000
_cell.angle_alpha   90.00
_cell.angle_beta   90.00
_cell.angle_gamma   90.00
#
_symmetry.space_group_name_H-M   'P 1'
#
loop_
_entity.id
_entity.type
_entity.pdbx_description
1 polymer ?
#
loop_
_entity_poly.entity_id
_entity_poly.type
_entity_poly.pdbx_seq_one_letter_code
_entity_poly.pdbx_strand_id
1 'polypeptide(L)'
;VDSVQKTIALLHTLGWQKTRNAAVEVVQQHIYHLPALVKRGVNFPLELHWNVAHPHKATSISPEVLWQKRVTTHLAGVEITVFPAHVQLLHLALHAAYNHQFAFDLRSLCDIAWLIHQKNSELDWDALVEKAIEWKWRRGVFLTLKLVQEFWPETAVPPQVLSQLQPAQMPENLTALAKQQLLWGRSNNKELSP
;
A
#
# COMPACT_ATOMS: atom_id res chain seq x y z
N VAL A 1 17.40 0.69 -13.61
CA VAL A 1 17.08 1.61 -14.72
C VAL A 1 16.66 0.84 -15.97
N ASP A 2 17.52 -0.07 -16.45
CA ASP A 2 17.30 -0.85 -17.68
C ASP A 2 15.99 -1.68 -17.71
N SER A 3 15.63 -2.36 -16.62
CA SER A 3 14.40 -3.18 -16.56
C SER A 3 13.12 -2.36 -16.71
N VAL A 4 13.04 -1.16 -16.11
CA VAL A 4 11.85 -0.30 -16.17
C VAL A 4 11.65 0.24 -17.58
N GLN A 5 12.72 0.71 -18.24
CA GLN A 5 12.64 1.17 -19.63
C GLN A 5 12.22 0.05 -20.59
N LYS A 6 12.77 -1.16 -20.42
CA LYS A 6 12.37 -2.35 -21.18
C LYS A 6 10.88 -2.68 -20.99
N THR A 7 10.38 -2.65 -19.76
CA THR A 7 8.96 -2.88 -19.47
C THR A 7 8.07 -1.83 -20.13
N ILE A 8 8.44 -0.55 -20.09
CA ILE A 8 7.68 0.53 -20.74
C ILE A 8 7.63 0.31 -22.26
N ALA A 9 8.77 -0.01 -22.88
CA ALA A 9 8.84 -0.27 -24.32
C ALA A 9 7.92 -1.43 -24.70
N LEU A 10 7.96 -2.54 -23.94
CA LEU A 10 7.07 -3.69 -24.14
C LEU A 10 5.59 -3.30 -23.99
N LEU A 11 5.22 -2.60 -22.90
CA LEU A 11 3.84 -2.14 -22.68
C LEU A 11 3.35 -1.25 -23.82
N HIS A 12 4.22 -0.39 -24.36
CA HIS A 12 3.92 0.43 -25.54
C HIS A 12 3.62 -0.43 -26.77
N THR A 13 4.42 -1.47 -27.05
CA THR A 13 4.13 -2.42 -28.16
C THR A 13 2.78 -3.13 -28.00
N LEU A 14 2.32 -3.32 -26.75
CA LEU A 14 1.03 -3.90 -26.42
C LEU A 14 -0.13 -2.88 -26.43
N GLY A 15 0.13 -1.62 -26.79
CA GLY A 15 -0.87 -0.56 -26.91
C GLY A 15 -1.16 0.21 -25.61
N TRP A 16 -0.35 0.05 -24.57
CA TRP A 16 -0.44 0.87 -23.36
C TRP A 16 0.29 2.19 -23.54
N GLN A 17 -0.31 3.28 -23.07
CA GLN A 17 0.23 4.63 -23.19
C GLN A 17 0.18 5.33 -21.83
N LYS A 18 1.21 6.13 -21.52
CA LYS A 18 1.23 6.96 -20.31
C LYS A 18 0.12 7.99 -20.38
N THR A 19 -0.63 8.16 -19.29
CA THR A 19 -1.63 9.24 -19.17
C THR A 19 -1.00 10.64 -19.16
N ARG A 20 0.27 10.73 -18.76
CA ARG A 20 1.05 11.97 -18.73
C ARG A 20 2.47 11.73 -19.24
N ASN A 21 3.02 12.70 -19.97
CA ASN A 21 4.42 12.66 -20.37
C ASN A 21 5.32 12.90 -19.15
N ALA A 22 6.15 11.90 -18.84
CA ALA A 22 7.17 12.00 -17.81
C ALA A 22 8.44 11.25 -18.29
N ALA A 23 9.59 11.87 -18.07
CA ALA A 23 10.91 11.29 -18.35
C ALA A 23 11.25 10.27 -17.26
N VAL A 24 11.51 9.02 -17.65
CA VAL A 24 11.62 7.89 -16.72
C VAL A 24 12.73 8.12 -15.70
N GLU A 25 13.83 8.69 -16.14
CA GLU A 25 15.03 8.96 -15.35
C GLU A 25 14.73 9.98 -14.23
N VAL A 26 13.97 11.02 -14.56
CA VAL A 26 13.56 12.06 -13.60
C VAL A 26 12.58 11.48 -12.58
N VAL A 27 11.64 10.66 -13.03
CA VAL A 27 10.61 10.07 -12.17
C VAL A 27 11.22 9.04 -11.21
N GLN A 28 12.18 8.24 -11.67
CA GLN A 28 12.88 7.25 -10.83
C GLN A 28 13.63 7.83 -9.63
N GLN A 29 14.10 9.07 -9.74
CA GLN A 29 14.81 9.73 -8.65
C GLN A 29 13.89 10.32 -7.58
N HIS A 30 12.64 10.63 -7.92
CA HIS A 30 11.76 11.44 -7.06
C HIS A 30 10.54 10.68 -6.55
N ILE A 31 10.09 9.65 -7.27
CA ILE A 31 8.95 8.83 -6.89
C ILE A 31 9.26 7.33 -7.08
N TYR A 32 8.23 6.50 -7.01
CA TYR A 32 8.35 5.04 -6.93
C TYR A 32 7.52 4.31 -8.01
N HIS A 33 6.84 5.08 -8.87
CA HIS A 33 6.02 4.56 -9.97
C HIS A 33 5.91 5.56 -11.12
N LEU A 34 5.46 5.10 -12.28
CA LEU A 34 5.04 5.99 -13.38
C LEU A 34 3.63 6.52 -13.17
N PRO A 35 3.26 7.64 -13.84
CA PRO A 35 1.86 7.92 -14.11
C PRO A 35 1.19 6.68 -14.71
N ALA A 36 -0.07 6.45 -14.34
CA ALA A 36 -0.88 5.36 -14.85
C ALA A 36 -0.78 5.25 -16.38
N LEU A 37 -0.68 4.01 -16.86
CA LEU A 37 -0.81 3.68 -18.27
C LEU A 37 -2.25 3.27 -18.57
N VAL A 38 -2.73 3.63 -19.75
CA VAL A 38 -4.07 3.30 -20.24
C VAL A 38 -3.98 2.64 -21.61
N LYS A 39 -4.97 1.81 -21.93
CA LYS A 39 -5.08 1.14 -23.23
C LYS A 39 -6.53 1.20 -23.71
N ARG A 40 -6.72 1.53 -24.99
CA ARG A 40 -8.05 1.58 -25.60
C ARG A 40 -8.74 0.22 -25.46
N GLY A 41 -10.00 0.23 -25.01
CA GLY A 41 -10.79 -0.98 -24.79
C GLY A 41 -10.52 -1.70 -23.46
N VAL A 42 -9.59 -1.20 -22.64
CA VAL A 42 -9.36 -1.66 -21.26
C VAL A 42 -9.92 -0.62 -20.30
N ASN A 43 -10.74 -1.04 -19.34
CA ASN A 43 -11.48 -0.14 -18.44
C ASN A 43 -10.77 0.12 -17.10
N PHE A 44 -9.54 -0.36 -16.93
CA PHE A 44 -8.71 -0.10 -15.76
C PHE A 44 -7.31 0.40 -16.17
N PRO A 45 -6.70 1.30 -15.38
CA PRO A 45 -5.34 1.72 -15.58
C PRO A 45 -4.34 0.64 -15.12
N LEU A 46 -3.14 0.68 -15.68
CA LEU A 46 -1.99 -0.07 -15.20
C LEU A 46 -1.00 0.88 -14.53
N GLU A 47 -0.63 0.61 -13.28
CA GLU A 47 0.42 1.37 -12.59
C GLU A 47 1.72 0.56 -12.55
N LEU A 48 2.78 1.12 -13.13
CA LEU A 48 4.10 0.49 -13.10
C LEU A 48 4.92 1.07 -11.95
N HIS A 49 5.18 0.23 -10.95
CA HIS A 49 5.95 0.56 -9.74
C HIS A 49 7.34 -0.12 -9.78
N TRP A 50 8.40 0.59 -9.39
CA TRP A 50 9.72 -0.02 -9.10
C TRP A 50 10.01 -0.08 -7.60
N ASN A 51 9.23 0.65 -6.79
CA ASN A 51 9.23 0.56 -5.34
C ASN A 51 7.79 0.81 -4.85
N VAL A 52 7.50 0.53 -3.58
CA VAL A 52 6.20 0.83 -2.96
C VAL A 52 6.27 2.03 -2.00
N ALA A 53 7.49 2.40 -1.59
CA ALA A 53 7.73 3.52 -0.70
C ALA A 53 8.43 4.67 -1.43
N HIS A 54 8.08 5.91 -1.05
CA HIS A 54 8.78 7.10 -1.53
C HIS A 54 10.29 7.02 -1.23
N PRO A 55 11.16 7.40 -2.17
CA PRO A 55 12.59 7.51 -1.92
C PRO A 55 12.91 8.69 -0.97
N HIS A 56 14.08 8.64 -0.34
CA HIS A 56 14.60 9.72 0.52
C HIS A 56 13.72 10.08 1.75
N LYS A 57 12.93 9.12 2.25
CA LYS A 57 12.15 9.22 3.48
C LYS A 57 12.69 8.27 4.53
N ALA A 58 12.39 8.54 5.80
CA ALA A 58 12.73 7.61 6.87
C ALA A 58 12.09 6.22 6.70
N THR A 59 10.96 6.18 5.98
CA THR A 59 10.18 4.98 5.64
C THR A 59 10.59 4.34 4.31
N SER A 60 11.65 4.81 3.65
CA SER A 60 12.13 4.21 2.41
C SER A 60 12.70 2.81 2.64
N ILE A 61 12.53 1.95 1.65
CA ILE A 61 13.09 0.60 1.61
C ILE A 61 13.81 0.37 0.28
N SER A 62 14.76 -0.56 0.27
CA SER A 62 15.38 -1.04 -0.97
C SER A 62 14.36 -1.90 -1.75
N PRO A 63 14.13 -1.66 -3.06
CA PRO A 63 13.22 -2.48 -3.87
C PRO A 63 13.54 -3.97 -3.83
N GLU A 64 14.82 -4.33 -3.69
CA GLU A 64 15.31 -5.70 -3.72
C GLU A 64 14.67 -6.56 -2.62
N VAL A 65 14.37 -5.97 -1.46
CA VAL A 65 13.73 -6.69 -0.34
C VAL A 65 12.31 -7.15 -0.68
N LEU A 66 11.62 -6.46 -1.59
CA LEU A 66 10.28 -6.83 -2.06
C LEU A 66 10.33 -8.04 -3.01
N TRP A 67 11.41 -8.18 -3.78
CA TRP A 67 11.58 -9.24 -4.78
C TRP A 67 12.11 -10.56 -4.20
N GLN A 68 12.75 -10.51 -3.02
CA GLN A 68 13.38 -11.68 -2.39
C GLN A 68 12.38 -12.75 -1.93
N LYS A 69 11.17 -12.37 -1.54
CA LYS A 69 10.17 -13.29 -0.97
C LYS A 69 8.91 -13.41 -1.82
N ARG A 70 8.98 -13.21 -3.14
CA ARG A 70 7.81 -13.35 -4.02
C ARG A 70 7.27 -14.77 -4.05
N VAL A 71 5.95 -14.90 -4.22
CA VAL A 71 5.26 -16.18 -4.37
C VAL A 71 4.59 -16.25 -5.75
N THR A 72 4.35 -17.46 -6.26
CA THR A 72 3.60 -17.65 -7.50
C THR A 72 2.12 -17.91 -7.21
N THR A 73 1.26 -17.45 -8.11
CA THR A 73 -0.18 -17.74 -8.09
C THR A 73 -0.69 -17.77 -9.53
N HIS A 74 -1.94 -18.16 -9.74
CA HIS A 74 -2.57 -18.18 -11.05
C HIS A 74 -3.62 -17.07 -11.16
N LEU A 75 -3.58 -16.32 -12.26
CA LEU A 75 -4.60 -15.35 -12.63
C LEU A 75 -5.05 -15.64 -14.06
N ALA A 76 -6.34 -15.93 -14.23
CA ALA A 76 -6.91 -16.31 -15.53
C ALA A 76 -6.13 -17.43 -16.26
N GLY A 77 -5.66 -18.43 -15.49
CA GLY A 77 -4.87 -19.56 -16.03
C GLY A 77 -3.41 -19.25 -16.33
N VAL A 78 -2.94 -18.03 -16.08
CA VAL A 78 -1.54 -17.62 -16.25
C VAL A 78 -0.85 -17.63 -14.90
N GLU A 79 0.29 -18.30 -14.80
CA GLU A 79 1.15 -18.21 -13.62
C GLU A 79 1.75 -16.79 -13.54
N ILE A 80 1.53 -16.13 -12.41
CA ILE A 80 2.04 -14.80 -12.12
C ILE A 80 2.80 -14.81 -10.80
N THR A 81 3.66 -13.81 -10.64
CA THR A 81 4.42 -13.60 -9.41
C THR A 81 3.82 -12.44 -8.62
N VAL A 82 3.55 -12.64 -7.34
CA VAL A 82 2.96 -11.65 -6.43
C VAL A 82 3.77 -11.55 -5.13
N PHE A 83 3.55 -10.48 -4.37
CA PHE A 83 4.08 -10.40 -3.01
C PHE A 83 3.37 -11.41 -2.08
N PRO A 84 4.03 -11.92 -1.03
CA PRO A 84 3.34 -12.63 0.05
C PRO A 84 2.21 -11.79 0.64
N ALA A 85 1.19 -12.44 1.18
CA ALA A 85 0.02 -11.75 1.75
C ALA A 85 0.40 -10.69 2.79
N HIS A 86 1.38 -10.97 3.66
CA HIS A 86 1.83 -10.01 4.68
C HIS A 86 2.52 -8.78 4.08
N VAL A 87 3.26 -8.94 2.98
CA VAL A 87 3.87 -7.82 2.24
C VAL A 87 2.82 -7.03 1.45
N GLN A 88 1.82 -7.69 0.87
CA GLN A 88 0.67 -7.01 0.25
C GLN A 88 -0.08 -6.16 1.28
N LEU A 89 -0.32 -6.70 2.48
CA LEU A 89 -0.97 -5.98 3.58
C LEU A 89 -0.14 -4.79 4.06
N LEU A 90 1.19 -4.94 4.18
CA LEU A 90 2.11 -3.84 4.48
C LEU A 90 2.02 -2.73 3.43
N HIS A 91 1.98 -3.07 2.15
CA HIS A 91 1.84 -2.11 1.06
C HIS A 91 0.50 -1.36 1.12
N LEU A 92 -0.62 -2.08 1.29
CA LEU A 92 -1.94 -1.44 1.41
C LEU A 92 -2.01 -0.51 2.62
N ALA A 93 -1.44 -0.92 3.76
CA ALA A 93 -1.37 -0.09 4.95
C ALA A 93 -0.49 1.15 4.75
N LEU A 94 0.64 1.02 4.06
CA LEU A 94 1.51 2.15 3.68
C LEU A 94 0.75 3.13 2.78
N HIS A 95 0.08 2.60 1.76
CA HIS A 95 -0.69 3.37 0.79
C HIS A 95 -1.78 4.20 1.47
N ALA A 96 -2.62 3.56 2.29
CA ALA A 96 -3.66 4.23 3.04
C ALA A 96 -3.08 5.27 4.01
N ALA A 97 -2.15 4.88 4.87
CA ALA A 97 -1.72 5.74 5.99
C ALA A 97 -0.75 6.86 5.61
N TYR A 98 0.16 6.62 4.66
CA TYR A 98 1.24 7.57 4.34
C TYR A 98 1.04 8.26 2.99
N ASN A 99 0.58 7.54 1.97
CA ASN A 99 0.40 8.14 0.64
C ASN A 99 -0.92 8.95 0.60
N HIS A 100 -2.01 8.37 1.08
CA HIS A 100 -3.31 9.03 1.11
C HIS A 100 -3.66 9.68 2.44
N GLN A 101 -2.97 9.32 3.53
CA GLN A 101 -3.32 9.78 4.88
C GLN A 101 -4.80 9.53 5.17
N PHE A 102 -5.28 8.35 4.77
CA PHE A 102 -6.66 7.90 4.82
C PHE A 102 -7.68 8.78 4.07
N ALA A 103 -7.29 9.85 3.40
CA ALA A 103 -8.23 10.83 2.85
C ALA A 103 -9.17 10.23 1.79
N PHE A 104 -10.48 10.15 2.13
CA PHE A 104 -11.52 9.56 1.28
C PHE A 104 -11.20 8.13 0.80
N ASP A 105 -10.56 7.33 1.65
CA ASP A 105 -9.95 6.06 1.23
C ASP A 105 -10.61 4.82 1.87
N LEU A 106 -11.95 4.83 2.03
CA LEU A 106 -12.68 3.67 2.57
C LEU A 106 -12.45 2.41 1.72
N ARG A 107 -12.24 2.59 0.41
CA ARG A 107 -11.89 1.52 -0.52
C ARG A 107 -10.64 0.76 -0.07
N SER A 108 -9.56 1.45 0.31
CA SER A 108 -8.34 0.76 0.75
C SER A 108 -8.56 -0.07 2.01
N LEU A 109 -9.45 0.35 2.92
CA LEU A 109 -9.77 -0.48 4.09
C LEU A 109 -10.63 -1.69 3.71
N CYS A 110 -11.57 -1.57 2.76
CA CYS A 110 -12.28 -2.72 2.20
C CYS A 110 -11.31 -3.73 1.58
N ASP A 111 -10.34 -3.25 0.79
CA ASP A 111 -9.32 -4.09 0.15
C ASP A 111 -8.48 -4.84 1.20
N ILE A 112 -8.15 -4.18 2.32
CA ILE A 112 -7.43 -4.78 3.44
C ILE A 112 -8.26 -5.82 4.18
N ALA A 113 -9.51 -5.50 4.54
CA ALA A 113 -10.41 -6.43 5.21
C ALA A 113 -10.63 -7.70 4.36
N TRP A 114 -10.82 -7.50 3.05
CA TRP A 114 -10.96 -8.59 2.07
C TRP A 114 -9.69 -9.42 1.94
N LEU A 115 -8.51 -8.78 1.85
CA LEU A 115 -7.23 -9.48 1.80
C LEU A 115 -7.04 -10.35 3.04
N ILE A 116 -7.30 -9.81 4.24
CA ILE A 116 -7.19 -10.56 5.50
C ILE A 116 -8.15 -11.74 5.50
N HIS A 117 -9.41 -11.54 5.11
CA HIS A 117 -10.39 -12.61 5.03
C HIS A 117 -9.96 -13.72 4.06
N GLN A 118 -9.58 -13.37 2.84
CA GLN A 118 -9.24 -14.33 1.78
C GLN A 118 -7.90 -15.04 2.01
N LYS A 119 -6.94 -14.36 2.64
CA LYS A 119 -5.55 -14.82 2.78
C LYS A 119 -5.16 -15.10 4.22
N ASN A 120 -6.12 -15.29 5.11
CA ASN A 120 -5.87 -15.45 6.55
C ASN A 120 -4.84 -16.56 6.86
N SER A 121 -4.94 -17.71 6.20
CA SER A 121 -4.01 -18.83 6.37
C SER A 121 -2.63 -18.61 5.75
N GLU A 122 -2.50 -17.65 4.83
CA GLU A 122 -1.25 -17.28 4.16
C GLU A 122 -0.57 -16.06 4.82
N LEU A 123 -1.24 -15.42 5.79
CA LEU A 123 -0.74 -14.26 6.49
C LEU A 123 0.24 -14.66 7.61
N ASP A 124 1.51 -14.34 7.37
CA ASP A 124 2.55 -14.37 8.40
C ASP A 124 2.51 -13.05 9.19
N TRP A 125 1.78 -13.08 10.30
CA TRP A 125 1.59 -11.94 11.17
C TRP A 125 2.88 -11.51 11.89
N ASP A 126 3.75 -12.45 12.23
CA ASP A 126 5.03 -12.16 12.88
C ASP A 126 5.96 -11.43 11.90
N ALA A 127 6.07 -11.91 10.66
CA ALA A 127 6.81 -11.22 9.61
C ALA A 127 6.22 -9.83 9.30
N LEU A 128 4.90 -9.68 9.34
CA LEU A 128 4.25 -8.38 9.18
C LEU A 128 4.70 -7.39 10.26
N VAL A 129 4.71 -7.81 11.53
CA VAL A 129 5.13 -6.96 12.64
C VAL A 129 6.61 -6.62 12.54
N GLU A 130 7.46 -7.61 12.29
CA GLU A 130 8.91 -7.43 12.11
C GLU A 130 9.20 -6.38 11.03
N LYS A 131 8.60 -6.53 9.84
CA LYS A 131 8.82 -5.61 8.72
C LYS A 131 8.19 -4.25 8.93
N ALA A 132 7.02 -4.18 9.57
CA ALA A 132 6.43 -2.89 9.93
C ALA A 132 7.37 -2.07 10.84
N ILE A 133 8.08 -2.73 11.77
CA ILE A 133 9.05 -2.08 12.65
C ILE A 133 10.32 -1.74 11.88
N GLU A 134 10.92 -2.70 11.17
CA GLU A 134 12.16 -2.53 10.41
C GLU A 134 12.05 -1.39 9.38
N TRP A 135 10.94 -1.33 8.64
CA TRP A 135 10.68 -0.32 7.61
C TRP A 135 10.12 0.98 8.17
N LYS A 136 9.94 1.07 9.49
CA LYS A 136 9.37 2.23 10.22
C LYS A 136 7.94 2.57 9.79
N TRP A 137 7.17 1.57 9.33
CA TRP A 137 5.76 1.70 8.94
C TRP A 137 4.79 1.38 10.09
N ARG A 138 5.30 0.89 11.23
CA ARG A 138 4.55 0.45 12.42
C ARG A 138 3.34 1.30 12.76
N ARG A 139 3.48 2.63 12.81
CA ARG A 139 2.38 3.54 13.19
C ARG A 139 1.23 3.51 12.18
N GLY A 140 1.54 3.55 10.88
CA GLY A 140 0.54 3.44 9.84
C GLY A 140 -0.13 2.08 9.83
N VAL A 141 0.65 0.99 9.95
CA VAL A 141 0.08 -0.36 10.02
C VAL A 141 -0.87 -0.52 11.21
N PHE A 142 -0.45 -0.08 12.41
CA PHE A 142 -1.29 -0.11 13.60
C PHE A 142 -2.61 0.65 13.40
N LEU A 143 -2.55 1.89 12.90
CA LEU A 143 -3.74 2.71 12.65
C LEU A 143 -4.67 2.05 11.65
N THR A 144 -4.13 1.55 10.54
CA THR A 144 -4.93 0.93 9.49
C THR A 144 -5.64 -0.33 10.01
N LEU A 145 -4.94 -1.21 10.72
CA LEU A 145 -5.55 -2.43 11.29
C LEU A 145 -6.59 -2.10 12.36
N LYS A 146 -6.34 -1.08 13.19
CA LYS A 146 -7.30 -0.60 14.19
C LYS A 146 -8.58 -0.07 13.53
N LEU A 147 -8.45 0.73 12.46
CA LEU A 147 -9.60 1.24 11.71
C LEU A 147 -10.35 0.09 11.01
N VAL A 148 -9.65 -0.88 10.43
CA VAL A 148 -10.28 -2.06 9.82
C VAL A 148 -11.11 -2.83 10.85
N GLN A 149 -10.60 -3.06 12.05
CA GLN A 149 -11.39 -3.70 13.12
C GLN A 149 -12.56 -2.84 13.60
N GLU A 150 -12.46 -1.51 13.54
CA GLU A 150 -13.56 -0.62 13.92
C GLU A 150 -14.72 -0.67 12.90
N PHE A 151 -14.42 -0.75 11.60
CA PHE A 151 -15.44 -0.84 10.55
C PHE A 151 -15.92 -2.27 10.27
N TRP A 152 -15.04 -3.27 10.43
CA TRP A 152 -15.33 -4.69 10.25
C TRP A 152 -14.78 -5.50 11.42
N PRO A 153 -15.51 -5.55 12.56
CA PRO A 153 -15.06 -6.24 13.78
C PRO A 153 -14.75 -7.74 13.59
N GLU A 154 -15.38 -8.38 12.61
CA GLU A 154 -15.16 -9.79 12.24
C GLU A 154 -13.83 -10.04 11.52
N THR A 155 -13.08 -8.98 11.15
CA THR A 155 -11.79 -9.15 10.48
C THR A 155 -10.78 -9.78 11.42
N ALA A 156 -10.25 -10.95 11.03
CA ALA A 156 -9.36 -11.79 11.84
C ALA A 156 -7.94 -11.21 11.98
N VAL A 157 -7.81 -10.07 12.67
CA VAL A 157 -6.52 -9.52 13.11
C VAL A 157 -6.21 -10.05 14.50
N PRO A 158 -5.12 -10.82 14.71
CA PRO A 158 -4.77 -11.32 16.02
C PRO A 158 -4.53 -10.17 17.02
N PRO A 159 -5.11 -10.18 18.23
CA PRO A 159 -4.93 -9.11 19.21
C PRO A 159 -3.46 -8.81 19.54
N GLN A 160 -2.60 -9.83 19.49
CA GLN A 160 -1.18 -9.74 19.74
C GLN A 160 -0.48 -8.83 18.72
N VAL A 161 -0.92 -8.84 17.46
CA VAL A 161 -0.37 -7.99 16.38
C VAL A 161 -0.59 -6.52 16.70
N LEU A 162 -1.80 -6.15 17.12
CA LEU A 162 -2.10 -4.78 17.51
C LEU A 162 -1.32 -4.35 18.75
N SER A 163 -1.21 -5.24 19.74
CA SER A 163 -0.42 -4.98 20.96
C SER A 163 1.06 -4.72 20.63
N GLN A 164 1.67 -5.53 19.77
CA GLN A 164 3.07 -5.36 19.37
C GLN A 164 3.30 -4.10 18.52
N LEU A 165 2.35 -3.74 17.67
CA LEU A 165 2.45 -2.56 16.81
C LEU A 165 2.08 -1.25 17.53
N GLN A 166 1.32 -1.30 18.62
CA GLN A 166 0.85 -0.12 19.34
C GLN A 166 2.03 0.78 19.74
N PRO A 167 2.13 2.03 19.24
CA PRO A 167 3.23 2.91 19.57
C PRO A 167 3.18 3.36 21.04
N ALA A 168 4.34 3.50 21.68
CA ALA A 168 4.45 3.93 23.08
C ALA A 168 3.87 5.33 23.33
N GLN A 169 3.90 6.18 22.30
CA GLN A 169 3.27 7.50 22.32
C GLN A 169 2.41 7.64 21.05
N MET A 170 1.13 7.89 21.26
CA MET A 170 0.16 8.21 20.22
C MET A 170 -0.74 9.34 20.72
N PRO A 171 -0.96 10.41 19.95
CA PRO A 171 -1.99 11.38 20.29
C PRO A 171 -3.33 10.66 20.44
N GLU A 172 -4.06 10.92 21.53
CA GLU A 172 -5.32 10.24 21.85
C GLU A 172 -6.36 10.39 20.72
N ASN A 173 -6.34 11.53 20.03
CA ASN A 173 -7.25 11.84 18.94
C ASN A 173 -6.82 11.27 17.57
N LEU A 174 -5.64 10.64 17.44
CA LEU A 174 -5.10 10.27 16.13
C LEU A 174 -5.96 9.23 15.40
N THR A 175 -6.55 8.27 16.13
CA THR A 175 -7.50 7.30 15.53
C THR A 175 -8.77 8.01 15.05
N ALA A 176 -9.32 8.90 15.87
CA ALA A 176 -10.53 9.67 15.51
C ALA A 176 -10.28 10.57 14.29
N LEU A 177 -9.11 11.24 14.23
CA LEU A 177 -8.71 12.06 13.10
C LEU A 177 -8.56 11.23 11.82
N ALA A 178 -7.90 10.07 11.90
CA ALA A 178 -7.75 9.17 10.76
C ALA A 178 -9.11 8.69 10.25
N LYS A 179 -10.06 8.36 11.15
CA LYS A 179 -11.44 8.01 10.80
C LYS A 179 -12.18 9.18 10.13
N GLN A 180 -12.01 10.40 10.59
CA GLN A 180 -12.62 11.56 9.95
C GLN A 180 -12.04 11.82 8.56
N GLN A 181 -10.71 11.71 8.39
CA GLN A 181 -10.08 11.81 7.08
C GLN A 181 -10.57 10.71 6.13
N LEU A 182 -10.78 9.50 6.65
CA LEU A 182 -11.36 8.38 5.92
C LEU A 182 -12.75 8.68 5.37
N LEU A 183 -13.64 9.20 6.20
CA LEU A 183 -15.04 9.44 5.85
C LEU A 183 -15.25 10.73 5.06
N TRP A 184 -14.46 11.77 5.34
CA TRP A 184 -14.75 13.15 4.92
C TRP A 184 -13.56 13.86 4.24
N GLY A 185 -12.43 13.17 4.07
CA GLY A 185 -11.23 13.75 3.48
C GLY A 185 -10.56 14.82 4.34
N ARG A 186 -9.55 15.50 3.76
CA ARG A 186 -8.70 16.46 4.48
C ARG A 186 -9.36 17.81 4.75
N SER A 187 -10.44 18.14 4.03
CA SER A 187 -11.06 19.47 4.03
C SER A 187 -11.75 19.84 5.34
N ASN A 188 -12.13 18.84 6.15
CA ASN A 188 -12.86 19.04 7.41
C ASN A 188 -11.94 19.22 8.63
N ASN A 189 -10.62 19.21 8.45
CA ASN A 189 -9.66 19.40 9.56
C ASN A 189 -9.54 20.86 10.05
N LYS A 190 -10.22 21.82 9.42
CA LYS A 190 -10.18 23.24 9.84
C LYS A 190 -10.88 23.51 11.18
N GLU A 191 -11.80 22.65 11.60
CA GLU A 191 -12.58 22.82 12.85
C GLU A 191 -11.94 22.14 14.08
N LEU A 192 -10.76 21.53 13.92
CA LEU A 192 -10.08 20.75 14.96
C LEU A 192 -8.69 21.28 15.33
N SER A 193 -8.39 22.52 14.94
CA SER A 193 -7.32 23.28 15.60
C SER A 193 -7.92 23.91 16.86
N PRO A 194 -7.31 23.74 18.05
CA PRO A 194 -7.74 24.46 19.25
C PRO A 194 -7.62 25.97 19.09
#